data_AF-A0A3M1ZWZ5-F1
#
_entry.id   AF-A0A3M1ZWZ5-F1
#
_cell.length_a   1.000
_cell.length_b   1.000
_cell.length_c   1.000
_cell.angle_alpha   90.00
_cell.angle_beta   90.00
_cell.angle_gamma   90.00
#
_symmetry.space_group_name_H-M   'P 1'
#
loop_
_entity.id
_entity.type
_entity.pdbx_description
1 polymer ?
#
loop_
_entity_poly.entity_id
_entity_poly.type
_entity_poly.pdbx_seq_one_letter_code
_entity_poly.pdbx_strand_id
1 'polypeptide(L)'
;MYFDGSDVGLNRNDVDAFAILSDGTLLISVNRDATIGGLAVDDADIIRFIPTSLGSSTSGTFEMYFDGSDVGLDSGSEDVDAVVVMGDGSLLISTVGSNSVPGVSGRDEDLLQFVPTSLGANTAGTWSMYFDGSDVGLRDRREDVWGAWMDANGDLYLTTQDVFTVSGVSGDGADIFVCSGTFGSSTSCTFSMFWDGSANGFAGEVMDAFYIQR
;
A
#
# COMPACT_ATOMS: atom_id res chain seq x y z
N MET A 1 15.49 -11.84 -6.44
CA MET A 1 15.01 -11.60 -5.07
C MET A 1 15.74 -10.39 -4.52
N TYR A 2 14.99 -9.39 -4.09
CA TYR A 2 15.55 -8.14 -3.55
C TYR A 2 15.56 -8.13 -2.02
N PHE A 3 14.52 -8.67 -1.40
CA PHE A 3 14.35 -8.80 0.04
C PHE A 3 13.90 -10.23 0.34
N ASP A 4 14.54 -10.88 1.31
CA ASP A 4 14.12 -12.18 1.84
C ASP A 4 13.60 -11.98 3.27
N GLY A 5 12.28 -11.85 3.39
CA GLY A 5 11.63 -11.64 4.68
C GLY A 5 11.84 -12.80 5.66
N SER A 6 12.13 -14.00 5.16
CA SER A 6 12.31 -15.18 6.01
C SER A 6 13.58 -15.12 6.84
N ASP A 7 14.63 -14.42 6.35
CA ASP A 7 15.88 -14.20 7.06
C ASP A 7 15.74 -13.22 8.24
N VAL A 8 14.69 -12.39 8.22
CA VAL A 8 14.50 -11.29 9.19
C VAL A 8 13.24 -11.42 10.03
N GLY A 9 12.65 -12.62 10.06
CA GLY A 9 11.57 -12.95 10.99
C GLY A 9 10.15 -12.67 10.46
N LEU A 10 9.98 -12.43 9.16
CA LEU A 10 8.68 -12.38 8.50
C LEU A 10 8.19 -13.74 8.02
N ASN A 11 8.92 -14.84 8.30
CA ASN A 11 8.64 -16.20 7.80
C ASN A 11 7.30 -16.82 8.22
N ARG A 12 6.43 -16.08 8.91
CA ARG A 12 5.08 -16.50 9.30
C ARG A 12 4.00 -15.52 8.87
N ASN A 13 4.34 -14.28 8.53
CA ASN A 13 3.36 -13.25 8.22
C ASN A 13 3.45 -12.95 6.73
N ASP A 14 2.31 -12.63 6.14
CA ASP A 14 2.31 -12.14 4.77
C ASP A 14 2.70 -10.66 4.77
N VAL A 15 3.25 -10.18 3.65
CA VAL A 15 3.55 -8.76 3.47
C VAL A 15 2.45 -8.16 2.62
N ASP A 16 1.66 -7.30 3.22
CA ASP A 16 0.44 -6.81 2.58
C ASP A 16 0.72 -5.48 1.88
N ALA A 17 1.60 -4.66 2.45
CA ALA A 17 2.07 -3.43 1.83
C ALA A 17 3.60 -3.37 1.83
N PHE A 18 4.20 -2.88 0.73
CA PHE A 18 5.64 -2.73 0.60
C PHE A 18 6.02 -1.47 -0.18
N ALA A 19 6.92 -0.65 0.38
CA ALA A 19 7.52 0.49 -0.32
C ALA A 19 9.03 0.56 -0.13
N ILE A 20 9.75 0.95 -1.18
CA ILE A 20 11.20 1.23 -1.13
C ILE A 20 11.41 2.74 -1.02
N LEU A 21 12.07 3.18 0.04
CA LEU A 21 12.42 4.58 0.24
C LEU A 21 13.72 4.94 -0.48
N SER A 22 13.90 6.25 -0.73
CA SER A 22 15.08 6.78 -1.44
C SER A 22 16.40 6.57 -0.70
N ASP A 23 16.36 6.35 0.61
CA ASP A 23 17.52 5.99 1.42
C ASP A 23 17.81 4.48 1.49
N GLY A 24 17.05 3.68 0.73
CA GLY A 24 17.21 2.23 0.61
C GLY A 24 16.54 1.43 1.73
N THR A 25 15.87 2.08 2.68
CA THR A 25 15.03 1.41 3.67
C THR A 25 13.68 1.00 3.07
N LEU A 26 13.00 0.05 3.71
CA LEU A 26 11.75 -0.51 3.23
C LEU A 26 10.64 -0.21 4.24
N LEU A 27 9.45 0.17 3.78
CA LEU A 27 8.24 0.17 4.59
C LEU A 27 7.46 -1.11 4.32
N ILE A 28 6.94 -1.72 5.37
CA ILE A 28 6.28 -3.02 5.35
C ILE A 28 5.06 -2.99 6.27
N SER A 29 3.91 -3.44 5.77
CA SER A 29 2.75 -3.87 6.57
C SER A 29 2.65 -5.40 6.56
N VAL A 30 1.91 -5.99 7.50
CA VAL A 30 1.70 -7.44 7.61
C VAL A 30 0.25 -7.78 7.93
N ASN A 31 -0.25 -8.88 7.36
CA ASN A 31 -1.67 -9.31 7.45
C ASN A 31 -2.29 -9.64 8.81
N ARG A 32 -1.54 -9.48 9.91
CA ARG A 32 -2.01 -9.77 11.27
C ARG A 32 -0.98 -9.31 12.30
N ASP A 33 -1.47 -9.16 13.53
CA ASP A 33 -0.66 -8.96 14.72
C ASP A 33 0.54 -9.92 14.79
N ALA A 34 1.71 -9.34 14.98
CA ALA A 34 2.96 -10.06 15.04
C ALA A 34 3.97 -9.46 16.02
N THR A 35 4.99 -10.25 16.33
CA THR A 35 6.22 -9.73 16.93
C THR A 35 7.35 -9.83 15.92
N ILE A 36 7.79 -8.69 15.38
CA ILE A 36 8.78 -8.61 14.30
C ILE A 36 9.97 -7.79 14.81
N GLY A 37 11.17 -8.37 14.79
CA GLY A 37 12.37 -7.69 15.30
C GLY A 37 12.29 -7.26 16.78
N GLY A 38 11.38 -7.84 17.56
CA GLY A 38 11.11 -7.47 18.95
C GLY A 38 10.08 -6.35 19.14
N LEU A 39 9.52 -5.80 18.05
CA LEU A 39 8.39 -4.88 18.05
C LEU A 39 7.09 -5.67 18.13
N ALA A 40 6.10 -5.19 18.89
CA ALA A 40 4.72 -5.58 18.68
C ALA A 40 4.19 -4.75 17.50
N VAL A 41 3.59 -5.40 16.52
CA VAL A 41 3.11 -4.81 15.27
C VAL A 41 1.68 -5.30 15.09
N ASP A 42 0.74 -4.38 14.97
CA ASP A 42 -0.65 -4.61 14.59
C ASP A 42 -0.78 -4.65 13.06
N ASP A 43 -1.88 -5.15 12.51
CA ASP A 43 -2.08 -5.20 11.04
C ASP A 43 -2.36 -3.82 10.44
N ALA A 44 -2.77 -2.85 11.27
CA ALA A 44 -2.85 -1.44 10.88
C ALA A 44 -1.50 -0.68 10.92
N ASP A 45 -0.41 -1.32 11.35
CA ASP A 45 0.89 -0.66 11.52
C ASP A 45 1.78 -0.76 10.28
N ILE A 46 2.66 0.23 10.11
CA ILE A 46 3.74 0.18 9.11
C ILE A 46 5.07 0.21 9.85
N ILE A 47 5.87 -0.82 9.63
CA ILE A 47 7.23 -0.91 10.14
C ILE A 47 8.24 -0.57 9.05
N ARG A 48 9.37 -0.01 9.47
CA ARG A 48 10.50 0.26 8.60
C ARG A 48 11.61 -0.76 8.82
N PHE A 49 12.01 -1.42 7.75
CA PHE A 49 13.20 -2.24 7.72
C PHE A 49 14.42 -1.42 7.27
N ILE A 50 15.45 -1.41 8.11
CA ILE A 50 16.74 -0.76 7.84
C ILE A 50 17.74 -1.87 7.47
N PRO A 51 18.01 -2.08 6.17
CA PRO A 51 18.88 -3.16 5.74
C PRO A 51 20.34 -2.88 6.06
N THR A 52 21.03 -3.91 6.52
CA THR A 52 22.50 -4.03 6.48
C THR A 52 22.95 -4.91 5.32
N SER A 53 22.07 -5.81 4.85
CA SER A 53 22.23 -6.63 3.65
C SER A 53 20.85 -6.91 3.04
N LEU A 54 20.77 -6.93 1.72
CA LEU A 54 19.59 -7.27 0.91
C LEU A 54 19.90 -8.49 0.01
N GLY A 55 18.88 -9.04 -0.63
CA GLY A 55 18.97 -10.22 -1.49
C GLY A 55 18.61 -11.51 -0.73
N SER A 56 19.17 -12.64 -1.15
CA SER A 56 18.90 -13.95 -0.54
C SER A 56 19.58 -14.19 0.82
N SER A 57 20.23 -13.17 1.36
CA SER A 57 20.86 -13.18 2.68
C SER A 57 20.59 -11.81 3.27
N THR A 58 19.33 -11.59 3.63
CA THR A 58 18.83 -10.33 4.12
C THR A 58 19.14 -10.20 5.60
N SER A 59 19.64 -9.03 6.02
CA SER A 59 19.89 -8.73 7.43
C SER A 59 19.65 -7.27 7.71
N GLY A 60 19.19 -6.92 8.90
CA GLY A 60 18.86 -5.54 9.26
C GLY A 60 18.12 -5.46 10.57
N THR A 61 17.51 -4.30 10.82
CA THR A 61 16.70 -4.03 12.01
C THR A 61 15.37 -3.43 11.61
N PHE A 62 14.36 -3.63 12.45
CA PHE A 62 13.05 -3.00 12.30
C PHE A 62 12.89 -1.86 13.30
N GLU A 63 12.17 -0.81 12.89
CA GLU A 63 11.62 0.22 13.75
C GLU A 63 10.16 0.48 13.40
N MET A 64 9.36 0.92 14.37
CA MET A 64 8.00 1.39 14.10
C MET A 64 8.08 2.67 13.26
N TYR A 65 7.34 2.74 12.16
CA TYR A 65 7.31 3.92 11.29
C TYR A 65 5.97 4.65 11.36
N PHE A 66 4.86 3.92 11.44
CA PHE A 66 3.53 4.46 11.58
C PHE A 66 2.73 3.49 12.46
N ASP A 67 2.16 4.02 13.53
CA ASP A 67 1.29 3.29 14.46
C ASP A 67 -0.16 3.66 14.10
N GLY A 68 -0.91 2.71 13.54
CA GLY A 68 -2.23 2.97 12.98
C GLY A 68 -3.26 3.33 14.06
N SER A 69 -3.13 2.70 15.22
CA SER A 69 -4.04 2.86 16.35
C SER A 69 -3.98 4.28 16.95
N ASP A 70 -2.83 4.93 16.90
CA ASP A 70 -2.67 6.33 17.35
C ASP A 70 -3.47 7.33 16.50
N VAL A 71 -3.84 6.94 15.28
CA VAL A 71 -4.53 7.80 14.30
C VAL A 71 -5.86 7.23 13.81
N GLY A 72 -6.40 6.25 14.54
CA GLY A 72 -7.77 5.78 14.43
C GLY A 72 -8.02 4.68 13.41
N LEU A 73 -6.98 3.91 13.04
CA LEU A 73 -7.15 2.59 12.41
C LEU A 73 -7.27 1.57 13.56
N ASP A 74 -8.50 1.30 14.00
CA ASP A 74 -8.80 0.60 15.27
C ASP A 74 -9.66 -0.67 15.07
N SER A 75 -9.93 -1.06 13.83
CA SER A 75 -10.78 -2.20 13.49
C SER A 75 -10.08 -3.18 12.56
N GLY A 76 -10.43 -4.46 12.64
CA GLY A 76 -9.81 -5.50 11.81
C GLY A 76 -10.19 -5.47 10.32
N SER A 77 -10.86 -4.40 9.83
CA SER A 77 -10.98 -4.12 8.39
C SER A 77 -10.05 -2.98 7.94
N GLU A 78 -9.25 -2.45 8.86
CA GLU A 78 -8.34 -1.32 8.65
C GLU A 78 -6.87 -1.79 8.61
N ASP A 79 -6.67 -3.09 8.32
CA ASP A 79 -5.38 -3.69 7.97
C ASP A 79 -4.82 -2.99 6.72
N VAL A 80 -3.56 -2.54 6.78
CA VAL A 80 -2.92 -1.76 5.72
C VAL A 80 -2.37 -2.70 4.64
N ASP A 81 -2.89 -2.57 3.42
CA ASP A 81 -2.54 -3.39 2.25
C ASP A 81 -1.96 -2.58 1.07
N ALA A 82 -1.88 -1.26 1.18
CA ALA A 82 -1.06 -0.47 0.29
C ALA A 82 -0.47 0.74 1.00
N VAL A 83 0.81 1.04 0.70
CA VAL A 83 1.48 2.25 1.16
C VAL A 83 2.30 2.90 0.05
N VAL A 84 2.11 4.22 -0.11
CA VAL A 84 2.95 5.06 -0.95
C VAL A 84 3.51 6.21 -0.12
N VAL A 85 4.81 6.47 -0.23
CA VAL A 85 5.43 7.65 0.38
C VAL A 85 5.57 8.75 -0.65
N MET A 86 4.89 9.87 -0.40
CA MET A 86 4.90 11.04 -1.27
C MET A 86 6.17 11.86 -1.07
N GLY A 87 6.53 12.68 -2.06
CA GLY A 87 7.74 13.51 -2.02
C GLY A 87 7.75 14.58 -0.92
N ASP A 88 6.59 14.89 -0.34
CA ASP A 88 6.44 15.80 0.80
C ASP A 88 6.46 15.08 2.17
N GLY A 89 6.60 13.75 2.17
CA GLY A 89 6.60 12.90 3.36
C GLY A 89 5.22 12.46 3.83
N SER A 90 4.13 12.86 3.16
CA SER A 90 2.81 12.28 3.39
C SER A 90 2.75 10.82 2.92
N LEU A 91 1.82 10.06 3.48
CA LEU A 91 1.57 8.66 3.13
C LEU A 91 0.24 8.57 2.39
N LEU A 92 0.18 7.79 1.32
CA LEU A 92 -1.08 7.27 0.80
C LEU A 92 -1.24 5.86 1.32
N ILE A 93 -2.38 5.56 1.93
CA ILE A 93 -2.66 4.30 2.60
C ILE A 93 -3.99 3.77 2.09
N SER A 94 -4.01 2.49 1.70
CA SER A 94 -5.24 1.71 1.52
C SER A 94 -5.40 0.74 2.69
N THR A 95 -6.59 0.15 2.79
CA THR A 95 -6.88 -0.88 3.78
C THR A 95 -7.73 -1.98 3.17
N VAL A 96 -7.56 -3.22 3.63
CA VAL A 96 -8.26 -4.45 3.13
C VAL A 96 -9.79 -4.33 3.10
N GLY A 97 -10.36 -3.41 3.88
CA GLY A 97 -11.77 -3.14 3.87
C GLY A 97 -12.09 -1.67 4.07
N SER A 98 -13.33 -1.41 4.49
CA SER A 98 -13.75 -0.06 4.81
C SER A 98 -13.04 0.47 6.05
N ASN A 99 -12.63 1.73 5.98
CA ASN A 99 -11.93 2.46 7.05
C ASN A 99 -12.71 3.70 7.49
N SER A 100 -12.52 4.09 8.75
CA SER A 100 -13.16 5.26 9.35
C SER A 100 -12.26 5.94 10.37
N VAL A 101 -11.23 6.60 9.85
CA VAL A 101 -10.31 7.44 10.63
C VAL A 101 -10.89 8.83 10.93
N PRO A 102 -10.26 9.65 11.80
CA PRO A 102 -10.76 10.98 12.13
C PRO A 102 -10.91 11.89 10.89
N GLY A 103 -12.16 12.22 10.55
CA GLY A 103 -12.51 13.22 9.54
C GLY A 103 -12.75 12.70 8.12
N VAL A 104 -12.45 11.42 7.85
CA VAL A 104 -12.67 10.79 6.55
C VAL A 104 -13.04 9.32 6.74
N SER A 105 -13.89 8.80 5.87
CA SER A 105 -14.14 7.36 5.76
C SER A 105 -13.92 6.97 4.31
N GLY A 106 -13.34 5.80 4.10
CA GLY A 106 -13.09 5.21 2.81
C GLY A 106 -13.60 3.78 2.72
N ARG A 107 -13.44 3.19 1.55
CA ARG A 107 -13.65 1.79 1.22
C ARG A 107 -12.31 1.12 0.91
N ASP A 108 -12.38 -0.17 0.66
CA ASP A 108 -11.32 -1.02 0.16
C ASP A 108 -10.64 -0.39 -1.07
N GLU A 109 -11.41 0.14 -2.02
CA GLU A 109 -10.83 0.64 -3.28
C GLU A 109 -10.25 2.07 -3.19
N ASP A 110 -10.14 2.64 -2.00
CA ASP A 110 -9.75 4.04 -1.78
C ASP A 110 -8.30 4.17 -1.27
N LEU A 111 -7.67 5.33 -1.55
CA LEU A 111 -6.44 5.75 -0.87
C LEU A 111 -6.71 6.97 -0.01
N LEU A 112 -6.41 6.86 1.28
CA LEU A 112 -6.37 7.98 2.20
C LEU A 112 -4.97 8.59 2.23
N GLN A 113 -4.88 9.91 2.22
CA GLN A 113 -3.65 10.62 2.50
C GLN A 113 -3.55 10.92 3.99
N PHE A 114 -2.47 10.44 4.61
CA PHE A 114 -2.04 10.84 5.93
C PHE A 114 -0.93 11.88 5.86
N VAL A 115 -1.16 13.05 6.45
CA VAL A 115 -0.13 14.09 6.60
C VAL A 115 0.41 14.02 8.02
N PRO A 116 1.61 13.46 8.24
CA PRO A 116 2.17 13.30 9.57
C PRO A 116 2.62 14.63 10.17
N THR A 117 2.33 14.81 11.45
CA THR A 117 3.01 15.75 12.35
C THR A 117 4.04 15.03 13.22
N SER A 118 3.86 13.73 13.48
CA SER A 118 4.86 12.80 13.99
C SER A 118 4.63 11.39 13.43
N LEU A 119 5.72 10.64 13.28
CA LEU A 119 5.78 9.24 12.87
C LEU A 119 6.45 8.41 13.97
N GLY A 120 6.33 7.09 13.89
CA GLY A 120 6.82 6.10 14.85
C GLY A 120 5.75 5.69 15.87
N ALA A 121 6.16 5.16 17.01
CA ALA A 121 5.23 4.65 18.05
C ALA A 121 4.40 5.72 18.80
N ASN A 122 4.41 6.97 18.33
CA ASN A 122 3.52 8.05 18.78
C ASN A 122 3.11 8.82 17.52
N THR A 123 2.39 8.15 16.64
CA THR A 123 2.00 8.71 15.34
C THR A 123 0.94 9.78 15.53
N ALA A 124 1.04 10.90 14.82
CA ALA A 124 0.05 11.95 14.88
C ALA A 124 0.00 12.69 13.55
N GLY A 125 -1.18 13.12 13.12
CA GLY A 125 -1.35 13.77 11.83
C GLY A 125 -2.81 13.99 11.49
N THR A 126 -3.07 14.23 10.21
CA THR A 126 -4.42 14.45 9.68
C THR A 126 -4.65 13.61 8.46
N TRP A 127 -5.88 13.13 8.32
CA TRP A 127 -6.33 12.34 7.20
C TRP A 127 -7.14 13.18 6.20
N SER A 128 -7.08 12.77 4.93
CA SER A 128 -7.97 13.24 3.87
C SER A 128 -8.11 12.18 2.78
N MET A 129 -9.21 12.20 2.02
CA MET A 129 -9.35 11.36 0.85
C MET A 129 -8.37 11.80 -0.25
N TYR A 130 -7.57 10.88 -0.78
CA TYR A 130 -6.68 11.13 -1.91
C TYR A 130 -7.22 10.51 -3.19
N PHE A 131 -7.63 9.25 -3.18
CA PHE A 131 -8.18 8.58 -4.34
C PHE A 131 -9.48 7.89 -3.92
N ASP A 132 -10.57 8.25 -4.58
CA ASP A 132 -11.89 7.63 -4.40
C ASP A 132 -12.11 6.66 -5.57
N GLY A 133 -11.93 5.36 -5.33
CA GLY A 133 -12.04 4.32 -6.34
C GLY A 133 -13.47 4.17 -6.88
N SER A 134 -14.44 4.45 -6.02
CA SER A 134 -15.87 4.40 -6.34
C SER A 134 -16.27 5.44 -7.38
N ASP A 135 -15.60 6.60 -7.44
CA ASP A 135 -15.83 7.61 -8.49
C ASP A 135 -15.39 7.14 -9.88
N VAL A 136 -14.42 6.24 -9.95
CA VAL A 136 -13.76 5.84 -11.21
C VAL A 136 -14.05 4.41 -11.66
N GLY A 137 -14.87 3.70 -10.90
CA GLY A 137 -15.50 2.46 -11.33
C GLY A 137 -15.07 1.22 -10.58
N LEU A 138 -14.12 1.32 -9.63
CA LEU A 138 -13.78 0.26 -8.69
C LEU A 138 -14.91 0.20 -7.65
N ARG A 139 -15.82 -0.77 -7.79
CA ARG A 139 -17.05 -0.84 -6.99
C ARG A 139 -17.38 -2.26 -6.50
N ASP A 140 -16.70 -3.27 -7.01
CA ASP A 140 -16.79 -4.62 -6.47
C ASP A 140 -15.78 -4.78 -5.32
N ARG A 141 -16.15 -5.52 -4.28
CA ARG A 141 -15.32 -5.78 -3.09
C ARG A 141 -14.04 -6.57 -3.35
N ARG A 142 -13.78 -6.86 -4.62
CA ARG A 142 -12.60 -7.58 -5.12
C ARG A 142 -11.74 -6.67 -6.01
N GLU A 143 -12.23 -5.46 -6.29
CA GLU A 143 -11.50 -4.38 -6.98
C GLU A 143 -10.77 -3.47 -5.97
N ASP A 144 -10.58 -4.01 -4.76
CA ASP A 144 -9.75 -3.48 -3.68
C ASP A 144 -8.36 -3.09 -4.17
N VAL A 145 -7.84 -1.95 -3.73
CA VAL A 145 -6.52 -1.45 -4.15
C VAL A 145 -5.45 -2.21 -3.38
N TRP A 146 -4.94 -3.25 -4.01
CA TRP A 146 -3.99 -4.18 -3.40
C TRP A 146 -2.53 -3.75 -3.55
N GLY A 147 -2.28 -2.57 -4.11
CA GLY A 147 -0.94 -2.05 -4.30
C GLY A 147 -0.94 -0.79 -5.16
N ALA A 148 -0.12 0.18 -4.78
CA ALA A 148 -0.08 1.48 -5.43
C ALA A 148 1.36 2.01 -5.56
N TRP A 149 1.57 2.84 -6.59
CA TRP A 149 2.81 3.58 -6.76
C TRP A 149 2.55 4.93 -7.42
N MET A 150 3.11 6.00 -6.85
CA MET A 150 2.93 7.36 -7.36
C MET A 150 4.15 7.79 -8.19
N ASP A 151 3.95 8.08 -9.48
CA ASP A 151 5.01 8.64 -10.31
C ASP A 151 5.21 10.14 -10.03
N ALA A 152 6.44 10.61 -10.26
CA ALA A 152 6.81 12.02 -10.11
C ALA A 152 6.07 12.94 -11.10
N ASN A 153 5.48 12.39 -12.17
CA ASN A 153 4.66 13.13 -13.11
C ASN A 153 3.19 13.30 -12.65
N GLY A 154 2.79 12.67 -11.54
CA GLY A 154 1.42 12.72 -11.03
C GLY A 154 0.51 11.57 -11.48
N ASP A 155 1.02 10.56 -12.17
CA ASP A 155 0.25 9.37 -12.54
C ASP A 155 0.26 8.30 -11.44
N LEU A 156 -0.93 7.85 -11.02
CA LEU A 156 -1.10 6.81 -10.00
C LEU A 156 -1.17 5.43 -10.66
N TYR A 157 -0.26 4.54 -10.28
CA TYR A 157 -0.21 3.17 -10.73
C TYR A 157 -0.87 2.30 -9.67
N LEU A 158 -1.70 1.35 -10.10
CA LEU A 158 -2.54 0.53 -9.24
C LEU A 158 -2.48 -0.93 -9.69
N THR A 159 -2.66 -1.82 -8.72
CA THR A 159 -3.12 -3.21 -8.89
C THR A 159 -4.34 -3.43 -8.00
N THR A 160 -5.09 -4.51 -8.23
CA THR A 160 -6.25 -4.88 -7.42
C THR A 160 -6.16 -6.30 -6.90
N GLN A 161 -6.98 -6.64 -5.90
CA GLN A 161 -6.97 -7.98 -5.28
C GLN A 161 -7.41 -9.08 -6.27
N ASP A 162 -8.30 -8.76 -7.20
CA ASP A 162 -8.82 -9.68 -8.22
C ASP A 162 -9.02 -8.93 -9.54
N VAL A 163 -9.82 -9.50 -10.44
CA VAL A 163 -10.27 -8.90 -11.69
C VAL A 163 -10.88 -7.53 -11.46
N PHE A 164 -10.40 -6.54 -12.23
CA PHE A 164 -10.93 -5.19 -12.26
C PHE A 164 -11.47 -4.82 -13.65
N THR A 165 -12.47 -3.94 -13.68
CA THR A 165 -12.94 -3.31 -14.91
C THR A 165 -13.24 -1.84 -14.71
N VAL A 166 -12.35 -0.99 -15.22
CA VAL A 166 -12.53 0.47 -15.25
C VAL A 166 -12.79 0.96 -16.68
N SER A 167 -13.02 2.25 -16.85
CA SER A 167 -13.31 2.82 -18.17
C SER A 167 -12.15 2.59 -19.16
N GLY A 168 -12.36 1.71 -20.13
CA GLY A 168 -11.43 1.44 -21.23
C GLY A 168 -10.30 0.44 -20.90
N VAL A 169 -10.18 -0.03 -19.66
CA VAL A 169 -9.16 -0.99 -19.22
C VAL A 169 -9.79 -2.03 -18.31
N SER A 170 -9.43 -3.29 -18.51
CA SER A 170 -9.78 -4.41 -17.63
C SER A 170 -8.56 -5.31 -17.52
N GLY A 171 -8.41 -5.97 -16.39
CA GLY A 171 -7.29 -6.86 -16.09
C GLY A 171 -7.58 -7.74 -14.88
N ASP A 172 -6.56 -8.41 -14.38
CA ASP A 172 -6.60 -9.18 -13.13
C ASP A 172 -5.57 -8.68 -12.11
N GLY A 173 -5.54 -9.30 -10.93
CA GLY A 173 -4.66 -8.88 -9.84
C GLY A 173 -3.16 -9.04 -10.11
N ALA A 174 -2.76 -9.63 -11.25
CA ALA A 174 -1.37 -9.63 -11.69
C ALA A 174 -1.01 -8.39 -12.53
N ASP A 175 -1.97 -7.56 -12.90
CA ASP A 175 -1.78 -6.46 -13.83
C ASP A 175 -1.57 -5.11 -13.12
N ILE A 176 -0.80 -4.23 -13.75
CA ILE A 176 -0.62 -2.85 -13.30
C ILE A 176 -1.29 -1.92 -14.31
N PHE A 177 -2.23 -1.11 -13.85
CA PHE A 177 -2.88 -0.07 -14.63
C PHE A 177 -2.63 1.31 -14.05
N VAL A 178 -2.87 2.34 -14.85
CA VAL A 178 -2.54 3.74 -14.51
C VAL A 178 -3.78 4.58 -14.51
N CYS A 179 -4.02 5.32 -13.44
CA CYS A 179 -4.90 6.48 -13.41
C CYS A 179 -4.09 7.76 -13.63
N SER A 180 -4.36 8.44 -14.75
CA SER A 180 -3.92 9.82 -14.99
C SER A 180 -5.12 10.75 -14.86
N GLY A 181 -5.12 11.68 -13.91
CA GLY A 181 -6.21 12.63 -13.78
C GLY A 181 -6.20 13.49 -12.51
N THR A 182 -7.35 13.59 -11.85
CA THR A 182 -7.54 14.42 -10.65
C THR A 182 -7.90 13.56 -9.46
N PHE A 183 -7.26 13.84 -8.33
CA PHE A 183 -7.39 13.11 -7.08
C PHE A 183 -8.15 13.94 -6.03
N GLY A 184 -8.77 13.26 -5.08
CA GLY A 184 -9.57 13.77 -3.97
C GLY A 184 -10.90 13.02 -3.84
N SER A 185 -11.85 13.60 -3.11
CA SER A 185 -13.22 13.06 -2.95
C SER A 185 -14.11 13.15 -4.21
N SER A 186 -13.52 13.47 -5.35
CA SER A 186 -14.17 13.60 -6.66
C SER A 186 -13.16 13.19 -7.71
N THR A 187 -12.72 11.94 -7.61
CA THR A 187 -11.61 11.42 -8.42
C THR A 187 -12.04 11.27 -9.87
N SER A 188 -11.14 11.57 -10.80
CA SER A 188 -11.36 11.32 -12.22
C SER A 188 -10.08 10.80 -12.87
N CYS A 189 -10.22 9.77 -13.69
CA CYS A 189 -9.09 9.09 -14.32
C CYS A 189 -9.31 8.93 -15.82
N THR A 190 -8.23 9.11 -16.58
CA THR A 190 -8.04 8.42 -17.86
C THR A 190 -7.17 7.21 -17.59
N PHE A 191 -7.73 6.02 -17.82
CA PHE A 191 -7.03 4.78 -17.54
C PHE A 191 -6.21 4.27 -18.73
N SER A 192 -5.08 3.63 -18.44
CA SER A 192 -4.31 2.84 -19.40
C SER A 192 -3.69 1.61 -18.73
N MET A 193 -3.51 0.53 -19.49
CA MET A 193 -2.74 -0.62 -19.01
C MET A 193 -1.24 -0.28 -19.07
N PHE A 194 -0.53 -0.45 -17.96
CA PHE A 194 0.94 -0.28 -17.93
C PHE A 194 1.65 -1.60 -18.18
N TRP A 195 1.23 -2.66 -17.48
CA TRP A 195 1.84 -3.97 -17.56
C TRP A 195 0.80 -5.08 -17.30
N ASP A 196 0.77 -6.07 -18.18
CA ASP A 196 -0.11 -7.25 -18.07
C ASP A 196 0.71 -8.41 -17.49
N GLY A 197 0.56 -8.70 -16.21
CA GLY A 197 1.35 -9.71 -15.51
C GLY A 197 0.98 -11.12 -15.92
N SER A 198 -0.30 -11.34 -16.22
CA SER A 198 -0.83 -12.58 -16.77
C SER A 198 -0.11 -12.98 -18.07
N ALA A 199 0.12 -12.02 -18.97
CA ALA A 199 0.88 -12.22 -20.20
C ALA A 199 2.40 -12.37 -20.00
N ASN A 200 2.90 -12.03 -18.81
CA ASN A 200 4.33 -12.07 -18.45
C ASN A 200 4.66 -13.19 -17.44
N GLY A 201 3.79 -14.20 -17.31
CA GLY A 201 4.06 -15.42 -16.56
C GLY A 201 3.58 -15.42 -15.11
N PHE A 202 2.77 -14.43 -14.73
CA PHE A 202 2.13 -14.30 -13.41
C PHE A 202 0.62 -14.60 -13.48
N ALA A 203 0.19 -15.36 -14.48
CA ALA A 203 -1.23 -15.68 -14.64
C ALA A 203 -1.78 -16.46 -13.44
N GLY A 204 -2.80 -15.89 -12.80
CA GLY A 204 -3.44 -16.44 -11.59
C GLY A 204 -2.75 -16.06 -10.29
N GLU A 205 -1.71 -15.23 -10.34
CA GLU A 205 -1.10 -14.60 -9.17
C GLU A 205 -1.79 -13.25 -8.87
N VAL A 206 -1.62 -12.76 -7.65
CA VAL A 206 -2.04 -11.42 -7.22
C VAL A 206 -0.80 -10.68 -6.74
N MET A 207 -0.69 -9.41 -7.10
CA MET A 207 0.45 -8.56 -6.75
C MET A 207 0.11 -7.71 -5.53
N ASP A 208 0.74 -8.00 -4.38
CA ASP A 208 0.57 -7.23 -3.13
C ASP A 208 1.28 -5.86 -3.15
N ALA A 209 2.34 -5.73 -3.95
CA ALA A 209 3.03 -4.46 -4.09
C ALA A 209 3.96 -4.45 -5.31
N PHE A 210 4.27 -3.25 -5.78
CA PHE A 210 5.27 -3.05 -6.82
C PHE A 210 6.02 -1.74 -6.67
N TYR A 211 7.23 -1.73 -7.24
CA TYR A 211 8.06 -0.55 -7.36
C TYR A 211 8.53 -0.41 -8.81
N ILE A 212 8.33 0.77 -9.39
CA ILE A 212 8.75 1.07 -10.76
C ILE A 212 9.98 1.99 -10.71
N GLN A 213 11.10 1.47 -11.19
CA GLN A 213 12.30 2.29 -11.40
C GLN A 213 12.16 3.08 -12.71
N ARG A 214 12.21 4.41 -12.63
CA ARG A 214 12.24 5.32 -13.80
C ARG A 214 13.46 6.22 -13.77
#